data_AF-A0A358TX51-F1
#
_entry.id   AF-A0A358TX51-F1
#
_cell.length_a   1.000
_cell.length_b   1.000
_cell.length_c   1.000
_cell.angle_alpha   90.00
_cell.angle_beta   90.00
_cell.angle_gamma   90.00
#
_symmetry.space_group_name_H-M   'P 1'
#
loop_
_entity.id
_entity.type
_entity.pdbx_description
1 polymer ?
#
loop_
_entity_poly.entity_id
_entity_poly.type
_entity_poly.pdbx_seq_one_letter_code
_entity_poly.pdbx_strand_id
1 'polypeptide(L)' 'MNKLGEPCVLEDRVCTACGECDLCDLDPTKQCDNCCQCIKTPEGDFAEIEIDDILVNIEE' A
#
# COMPACT_ATOMS: atom_id res chain seq x y z
N MET A 1 -15.21 3.04 -6.18
CA MET A 1 -16.12 2.79 -5.05
C MET A 1 -16.35 1.29 -4.95
N ASN A 2 -15.88 0.67 -3.88
CA ASN A 2 -16.06 -0.76 -3.62
C ASN A 2 -17.55 -1.05 -3.39
N LYS A 3 -18.07 -2.18 -3.90
CA LYS A 3 -19.51 -2.47 -3.83
C LYS A 3 -19.83 -3.26 -2.56
N LEU A 4 -21.05 -3.06 -2.06
CA LEU A 4 -21.60 -3.85 -0.96
C LEU A 4 -21.58 -5.34 -1.33
N GLY A 5 -21.01 -6.18 -0.46
CA GLY A 5 -20.95 -7.64 -0.64
C GLY A 5 -19.73 -8.17 -1.39
N GLU A 6 -18.87 -7.31 -1.95
CA GLU A 6 -17.55 -7.71 -2.46
C GLU A 6 -16.55 -7.87 -1.30
N PRO A 7 -15.38 -8.53 -1.49
CA PRO A 7 -14.33 -8.54 -0.48
C PRO A 7 -13.88 -7.12 -0.10
N CYS A 8 -13.68 -6.87 1.20
CA CYS A 8 -13.14 -5.62 1.68
C CYS A 8 -11.64 -5.52 1.36
N VAL A 9 -11.17 -4.31 1.03
CA VAL A 9 -9.77 -4.06 0.68
C VAL A 9 -8.87 -3.80 1.89
N LEU A 10 -9.46 -3.47 3.05
CA LEU A 10 -8.71 -3.18 4.29
C LEU A 10 -8.70 -4.36 5.27
N GLU A 11 -9.74 -5.20 5.25
CA GLU A 11 -9.96 -6.25 6.23
C GLU A 11 -10.40 -7.55 5.55
N ASP A 12 -10.14 -8.69 6.20
CA ASP A 12 -10.63 -9.99 5.76
C ASP A 12 -12.11 -10.19 6.13
N ARG A 13 -12.98 -9.43 5.47
CA ARG A 13 -14.46 -9.50 5.59
C ARG A 13 -15.15 -9.05 4.30
N VAL A 14 -16.46 -9.26 4.23
CA VAL A 14 -17.29 -8.66 3.16
C VAL A 14 -17.44 -7.15 3.36
N CYS A 15 -17.40 -6.41 2.27
CA CYS A 15 -17.58 -4.96 2.22
C CYS A 15 -19.01 -4.60 2.66
N THR A 16 -19.10 -3.74 3.67
CA THR A 16 -20.37 -3.19 4.19
C THR A 16 -20.65 -1.78 3.68
N ALA A 17 -19.90 -1.30 2.68
CA ALA A 17 -19.92 0.09 2.20
C ALA A 17 -19.70 1.11 3.33
N CYS A 18 -18.74 0.85 4.24
CA CYS A 18 -18.43 1.73 5.37
C CYS A 18 -17.75 3.06 4.97
N GLY A 19 -17.11 3.11 3.79
CA GLY A 19 -16.42 4.31 3.30
C GLY A 19 -15.03 4.58 3.92
N GLU A 20 -14.56 3.70 4.80
CA GLU A 20 -13.27 3.87 5.49
C GLU A 20 -12.08 3.91 4.51
N CYS A 21 -12.12 3.07 3.47
CA CYS A 21 -11.09 3.03 2.42
C CYS A 21 -11.06 4.30 1.54
N ASP A 22 -12.03 5.20 1.68
CA ASP A 22 -12.06 6.48 0.96
C ASP A 22 -11.42 7.62 1.80
N LEU A 23 -11.03 7.37 3.04
CA LEU A 23 -10.43 8.38 3.94
C LEU A 23 -8.90 8.36 3.89
N CYS A 24 -8.29 9.48 4.24
CA CYS A 24 -6.84 9.60 4.34
C CYS A 24 -6.32 8.93 5.62
N ASP A 25 -5.33 8.05 5.50
CA ASP A 25 -4.71 7.36 6.64
C ASP A 25 -4.04 8.31 7.65
N LEU A 26 -3.62 9.51 7.20
CA LEU A 26 -3.02 10.52 8.08
C LEU A 26 -4.05 11.47 8.71
N ASP A 27 -5.18 11.69 8.03
CA ASP A 27 -6.23 12.61 8.47
C ASP A 27 -7.61 12.00 8.20
N PRO A 28 -8.23 11.37 9.20
CA PRO A 28 -9.55 10.73 9.07
C PRO A 28 -10.68 11.69 8.69
N THR A 29 -10.46 13.01 8.74
CA THR A 29 -11.45 14.02 8.32
C THR A 29 -11.36 14.35 6.82
N LYS A 30 -10.28 13.93 6.15
CA LYS A 30 -10.00 14.20 4.74
C LYS A 30 -10.34 12.99 3.87
N GLN A 31 -11.05 13.20 2.77
CA GLN A 31 -11.19 12.19 1.71
C GLN A 31 -9.85 11.99 1.00
N CYS A 32 -9.42 10.75 0.79
CA CYS A 32 -8.18 10.45 0.10
C CYS A 32 -8.21 11.00 -1.33
N ASP A 33 -7.23 11.84 -1.64
CA ASP A 33 -7.02 12.47 -2.96
C ASP A 33 -5.80 11.89 -3.68
N ASN A 34 -5.29 10.74 -3.22
CA ASN A 34 -4.07 10.10 -3.71
C ASN A 34 -2.82 11.00 -3.64
N CYS A 35 -2.70 11.86 -2.62
CA CYS A 35 -1.50 12.69 -2.43
C CYS A 35 -0.22 11.90 -2.04
N CYS A 36 -0.37 10.62 -1.68
CA CYS A 36 0.71 9.70 -1.29
C CYS A 36 1.52 10.11 -0.03
N GLN A 37 1.11 11.13 0.71
CA GLN A 37 1.82 11.58 1.92
C GLN A 37 1.81 10.55 3.06
N CYS A 38 0.81 9.67 3.10
CA CYS A 38 0.74 8.55 4.05
C CYS A 38 1.75 7.44 3.76
N ILE A 39 2.29 7.39 2.54
CA ILE A 39 3.28 6.39 2.14
C ILE A 39 4.63 6.85 2.69
N LYS A 40 5.15 6.11 3.67
CA LYS A 40 6.52 6.30 4.14
C LYS A 40 7.46 5.78 3.06
N THR A 41 8.07 6.69 2.31
CA THR A 41 9.15 6.34 1.40
C THR A 41 10.44 6.14 2.20
N PRO A 42 11.30 5.19 1.80
CA PRO A 42 12.71 5.22 2.18
C PRO A 42 13.33 6.59 1.85
N GLU A 43 14.49 6.90 2.43
CA GLU A 43 15.23 8.10 1.99
C GLU A 43 15.54 7.97 0.49
N GLY A 44 15.05 8.91 -0.33
CA GLY A 44 15.22 8.89 -1.80
C GLY A 44 13.89 8.96 -2.58
N ASP A 45 13.98 9.25 -3.88
CA ASP A 45 12.81 9.37 -4.77
C ASP A 45 12.17 8.01 -5.11
N PHE A 46 12.89 6.91 -4.87
CA PHE A 46 12.48 5.55 -5.24
C PHE A 46 12.83 4.57 -4.12
N ALA A 47 12.06 3.49 -4.01
CA ALA A 47 12.47 2.37 -3.18
C ALA A 47 13.67 1.66 -3.82
N GLU A 48 14.73 1.45 -3.05
CA GLU A 48 15.94 0.75 -3.49
C GLU A 48 16.07 -0.62 -2.79
N ILE A 49 16.65 -1.57 -3.51
CA ILE A 49 17.11 -2.85 -2.97
C ILE A 49 18.60 -2.91 -3.28
N GLU A 50 19.43 -2.80 -2.24
CA GLU A 50 20.87 -2.94 -2.38
C GLU A 50 21.24 -4.41 -2.66
N ILE A 51 22.15 -4.63 -3.60
CA ILE A 51 22.71 -5.96 -3.88
C ILE A 51 24.09 -6.00 -3.24
N ASP A 52 24.20 -6.76 -2.15
CA ASP A 52 25.47 -6.90 -1.43
C ASP A 52 26.50 -7.74 -2.21
N ASP A 53 26.05 -8.84 -2.84
CA ASP A 53 26.92 -9.75 -3.58
C ASP A 53 26.16 -10.54 -4.66
N ILE A 54 26.87 -10.99 -5.68
CA ILE A 54 26.34 -11.84 -6.77
C ILE A 54 27.01 -13.21 -6.70
N LEU A 55 26.28 -14.20 -6.18
CA LEU A 55 26.75 -15.58 -6.11
C LEU A 55 26.56 -16.29 -7.45
N VAL A 56 27.65 -16.56 -8.16
CA VAL A 56 27.66 -17.40 -9.36
C VAL A 56 27.87 -18.86 -8.99
N ASN A 57 26.92 -19.73 -9.36
CA ASN A 57 27.09 -21.17 -9.22
C ASN A 57 27.95 -21.69 -10.39
N ILE A 58 29.26 -21.76 -10.18
CA ILE A 58 30.21 -22.34 -11.14
C ILE A 58 30.34 -23.83 -10.80
N GLU A 59 29.61 -24.69 -11.52
CA GLU A 59 29.85 -26.13 -11.50
C GLU A 59 31.07 -26.42 -12.38
N GLU A 60 32.12 -27.04 -11.82
CA GLU A 60 33.33 -27.50 -12.55
C GLU A 60 33.04 -28.71 -13.45
#